data_AF-A0A925Z064-F1
#
_entry.id   AF-A0A925Z064-F1
#
_cell.length_a   1.000
_cell.length_b   1.000
_cell.length_c   1.000
_cell.angle_alpha   90.00
_cell.angle_beta   90.00
_cell.angle_gamma   90.00
#
_symmetry.space_group_name_H-M   'P 1'
#
loop_
_entity.id
_entity.type
_entity.pdbx_description
1 polymer ?
#
loop_
_entity_poly.entity_id
_entity_poly.type
_entity_poly.pdbx_seq_one_letter_code
_entity_poly.pdbx_strand_id
1 'polypeptide(L)'
;MRKQNNKYKQQPPVRKKQGTSPGTLVYTGKEKPERIIVTAIHYNEHVFEETEILKNQIKRHTATDKTITWINVEGLTDISIIEKTGSEFNLHNLLLEDVLNVYQIPKLDDYHESGILFITLNEFKLINNT
;
A
#
# COMPACT_ATOMS: atom_id res chain seq x y z
N MET A 1 11.64 -39.32 20.63
CA MET A 1 11.99 -37.93 20.26
C MET A 1 11.15 -37.50 19.05
N ARG A 2 10.11 -36.68 19.23
CA ARG A 2 9.30 -36.13 18.12
C ARG A 2 9.91 -34.79 17.69
N LYS A 3 10.40 -34.68 16.46
CA LYS A 3 10.77 -33.40 15.85
C LYS A 3 9.47 -32.62 15.60
N GLN A 4 9.23 -31.55 16.35
CA GLN A 4 8.16 -30.60 16.05
C GLN A 4 8.57 -29.77 14.83
N ASN A 5 7.90 -29.99 13.70
CA ASN A 5 8.00 -29.12 12.52
C ASN A 5 7.29 -27.81 12.81
N ASN A 6 8.07 -26.81 13.24
CA ASN A 6 7.57 -25.48 13.54
C ASN A 6 7.28 -24.72 12.23
N LYS A 7 6.06 -24.85 11.70
CA LYS A 7 5.57 -24.19 10.47
C LYS A 7 5.53 -22.65 10.59
N TYR A 8 5.81 -22.09 11.76
CA TYR A 8 5.79 -20.66 12.06
C TYR A 8 7.17 -20.08 12.38
N LYS A 9 8.24 -20.57 11.72
CA LYS A 9 9.49 -19.80 11.69
C LYS A 9 9.23 -18.53 10.88
N GLN A 10 8.89 -17.45 11.58
CA GLN A 10 8.94 -16.08 11.07
C GLN A 10 10.30 -15.91 10.37
N GLN A 11 10.33 -15.90 9.04
CA GLN A 11 11.54 -15.50 8.33
C GLN A 11 11.89 -14.07 8.77
N PRO A 12 13.16 -13.65 8.81
CA PRO A 12 13.46 -12.27 9.12
C PRO A 12 12.79 -11.35 8.07
N PRO A 13 12.31 -10.16 8.46
CA PRO A 13 11.82 -9.17 7.50
C PRO A 13 12.89 -8.91 6.43
N VAL A 14 12.48 -8.68 5.18
CA VAL A 14 13.41 -8.27 4.13
C VAL A 14 13.90 -6.88 4.52
N ARG A 15 15.12 -6.81 5.09
CA ARG A 15 15.72 -5.53 5.44
C ARG A 15 16.15 -4.84 4.16
N LYS A 16 15.76 -3.57 4.02
CA LYS A 16 16.35 -2.66 3.04
C LYS A 16 17.88 -2.78 3.15
N LYS A 17 18.55 -3.07 2.03
CA LYS A 17 20.01 -3.23 2.00
C LYS A 17 20.64 -1.92 2.48
N GLN A 18 21.56 -1.99 3.44
CA GLN A 18 22.28 -0.79 3.88
C GLN A 18 22.99 -0.15 2.69
N GLY A 19 22.92 1.18 2.58
CA GLY A 19 23.58 1.95 1.51
C GLY A 19 22.73 2.20 0.26
N THR A 20 21.48 1.74 0.19
CA THR A 20 20.56 2.17 -0.87
C THR A 20 20.15 3.63 -0.68
N SER A 21 20.01 4.38 -1.77
CA SER A 21 19.58 5.77 -1.74
C SER A 21 18.21 5.93 -1.06
N PRO A 22 17.97 7.07 -0.37
CA PRO A 22 16.62 7.45 0.06
C PRO A 22 15.65 7.50 -1.14
N GLY A 23 14.42 7.04 -0.95
CA GLY A 23 13.41 6.91 -2.01
C GLY A 23 13.51 5.64 -2.84
N THR A 24 14.35 4.67 -2.46
CA THR A 24 14.42 3.37 -3.14
C THR A 24 13.22 2.52 -2.73
N LEU A 25 12.42 2.11 -3.71
CA LEU A 25 11.19 1.35 -3.51
C LEU A 25 11.48 -0.14 -3.35
N VAL A 26 11.42 -0.63 -2.11
CA VAL A 26 11.63 -2.04 -1.76
C VAL A 26 10.54 -2.50 -0.82
N TYR A 27 9.70 -3.43 -1.27
CA TYR A 27 8.73 -4.09 -0.40
C TYR A 27 9.45 -4.94 0.66
N THR A 28 9.27 -4.61 1.94
CA THR A 28 9.95 -5.33 3.04
C THR A 28 9.16 -6.53 3.57
N GLY A 29 7.88 -6.63 3.19
CA GLY A 29 6.96 -7.66 3.67
C GLY A 29 7.24 -9.07 3.15
N LYS A 30 6.51 -10.03 3.70
CA LYS A 30 6.64 -11.46 3.38
C LYS A 30 5.50 -11.97 2.52
N GLU A 31 4.35 -11.31 2.60
CA GLU A 31 3.16 -11.72 1.89
C GLU A 31 3.40 -11.60 0.39
N LYS A 32 3.02 -12.65 -0.33
CA LYS A 32 3.02 -12.69 -1.78
C LYS A 32 1.59 -13.01 -2.19
N PRO A 33 0.75 -11.99 -2.34
CA PRO A 33 -0.63 -12.22 -2.72
C PRO A 33 -0.66 -12.91 -4.09
N GLU A 34 -1.61 -13.82 -4.29
CA GLU A 34 -1.77 -14.54 -5.57
C GLU A 34 -2.13 -13.59 -6.71
N ARG A 35 -2.80 -12.47 -6.38
CA ARG A 35 -3.19 -11.42 -7.30
C ARG A 35 -3.06 -10.06 -6.64
N ILE A 36 -2.74 -9.06 -7.45
CA ILE A 36 -2.80 -7.65 -7.07
C ILE A 36 -4.04 -7.05 -7.71
N ILE A 37 -4.88 -6.43 -6.89
CA ILE A 37 -6.17 -5.89 -7.30
C ILE A 37 -6.13 -4.39 -7.06
N VAL A 38 -6.57 -3.62 -8.06
CA VAL A 38 -6.75 -2.19 -7.92
C VAL A 38 -8.22 -1.87 -8.18
N THR A 39 -8.86 -1.25 -7.20
CA THR A 39 -10.27 -0.88 -7.28
C THR A 39 -10.41 0.63 -7.19
N ALA A 40 -11.14 1.22 -8.12
CA ALA A 40 -11.57 2.61 -8.07
C ALA A 40 -13.01 2.67 -7.57
N ILE A 41 -13.23 3.43 -6.50
CA ILE A 41 -14.54 3.70 -5.93
C ILE A 41 -14.83 5.19 -6.09
N HIS A 42 -15.92 5.52 -6.77
CA HIS A 42 -16.41 6.87 -6.97
C HIS A 42 -17.74 7.03 -6.27
N TYR A 43 -17.84 8.00 -5.37
CA TYR A 43 -19.06 8.16 -4.59
C TYR A 43 -19.37 9.59 -4.18
N ASN A 44 -20.66 9.86 -3.97
CA ASN A 44 -21.19 11.03 -3.27
C ASN A 44 -22.53 10.67 -2.62
N GLU A 45 -23.35 11.66 -2.29
CA GLU A 45 -24.68 11.47 -1.70
C GLU A 45 -25.71 10.78 -2.62
N HIS A 46 -25.43 10.64 -3.92
CA HIS A 46 -26.37 10.12 -4.92
C HIS A 46 -25.83 8.96 -5.75
N VAL A 47 -24.50 8.85 -5.88
CA VAL A 47 -23.82 7.89 -6.76
C VAL A 47 -22.86 7.05 -5.93
N PHE A 48 -22.79 5.77 -6.24
CA PHE A 48 -21.76 4.84 -5.79
C PHE A 48 -21.41 3.92 -6.96
N GLU A 49 -20.15 3.97 -7.38
CA GLU A 49 -19.61 3.14 -8.45
C GLU A 49 -18.30 2.53 -7.99
N GLU A 50 -18.18 1.21 -8.12
CA GLU A 50 -16.98 0.45 -7.79
C GLU A 50 -16.54 -0.32 -9.03
N THR A 51 -15.26 -0.22 -9.39
CA THR A 51 -14.73 -0.86 -10.60
C THR A 51 -13.30 -1.33 -10.37
N GLU A 52 -13.04 -2.60 -10.69
CA GLU A 52 -11.67 -3.10 -10.78
C GLU A 52 -10.99 -2.48 -12.02
N ILE A 53 -9.83 -1.86 -11.82
CA ILE A 53 -9.10 -1.13 -12.86
C ILE A 53 -7.70 -1.69 -13.05
N LEU A 54 -7.17 -1.51 -14.25
CA LEU A 54 -5.79 -1.84 -14.58
C LEU A 54 -4.84 -0.75 -14.09
N LYS A 55 -3.56 -1.10 -13.89
CA LYS A 55 -2.49 -0.17 -13.48
C LYS A 55 -2.46 1.12 -14.30
N ASN A 56 -2.64 1.04 -15.62
CA ASN A 56 -2.59 2.20 -16.51
C ASN A 56 -3.85 3.10 -16.43
N GLN A 57 -4.90 2.64 -15.75
CA GLN A 57 -6.13 3.39 -15.53
C GLN A 57 -6.13 4.13 -14.18
N ILE A 58 -5.12 3.93 -13.34
CA ILE A 58 -4.90 4.74 -12.13
C ILE A 58 -4.68 6.18 -12.59
N LYS A 59 -5.64 7.03 -12.25
CA LYS A 59 -5.67 8.43 -12.62
C LYS A 59 -6.16 9.29 -11.47
N ARG A 60 -5.62 10.51 -11.37
CA ARG A 60 -6.14 11.51 -10.44
C ARG A 60 -7.45 12.07 -11.02
N HIS A 61 -8.53 11.99 -10.25
CA HIS A 61 -9.79 12.62 -10.64
C HIS A 61 -9.70 14.14 -10.52
N THR A 62 -10.48 14.82 -11.36
CA THR A 62 -10.46 16.29 -11.43
C THR A 62 -11.39 16.88 -10.39
N ALA A 63 -11.03 18.03 -9.81
CA ALA A 63 -11.83 18.70 -8.79
C ALA A 63 -13.25 19.12 -9.26
N THR A 64 -13.53 19.04 -10.56
CA THR A 64 -14.85 19.24 -11.16
C THR A 64 -15.81 18.08 -10.91
N ASP A 65 -15.28 16.91 -10.57
CA ASP A 65 -16.07 15.74 -10.23
C ASP A 65 -16.63 15.95 -8.82
N LYS A 66 -17.95 16.15 -8.69
CA LYS A 66 -18.65 16.31 -7.39
C LYS A 66 -18.70 15.00 -6.58
N THR A 67 -17.64 14.20 -6.67
CA THR A 67 -17.51 12.85 -6.14
C THR A 67 -16.16 12.68 -5.49
N ILE A 68 -16.13 11.92 -4.39
CA ILE A 68 -14.89 11.45 -3.79
C ILE A 68 -14.41 10.23 -4.58
N THR A 69 -13.09 10.13 -4.76
CA THR A 69 -12.45 8.97 -5.38
C THR A 69 -11.57 8.28 -4.37
N TRP A 70 -11.82 6.99 -4.15
CA TRP A 70 -10.98 6.11 -3.36
C TRP A 70 -10.33 5.08 -4.29
N ILE A 71 -9.01 5.13 -4.39
CA ILE A 71 -8.21 4.09 -5.04
C ILE A 71 -7.74 3.11 -3.97
N ASN A 72 -8.23 1.88 -4.04
CA ASN A 72 -7.79 0.78 -3.19
C ASN A 72 -6.77 -0.08 -3.95
N VAL A 73 -5.59 -0.29 -3.36
CA VAL A 73 -4.53 -1.13 -3.93
C VAL A 73 -4.26 -2.29 -2.97
N GLU A 74 -4.67 -3.48 -3.37
CA GLU A 74 -4.47 -4.70 -2.59
C GLU A 74 -3.24 -5.45 -3.08
N GLY A 75 -2.26 -5.61 -2.20
CA GLY A 75 -1.00 -6.27 -2.53
C GLY A 75 0.06 -5.29 -3.01
N LEU A 76 1.05 -5.02 -2.16
CA LEU A 76 2.11 -4.04 -2.42
C LEU A 76 3.36 -4.63 -3.11
N THR A 77 3.25 -5.86 -3.63
CA THR A 77 4.40 -6.58 -4.20
C THR A 77 4.76 -6.15 -5.62
N ASP A 78 3.85 -5.54 -6.37
CA ASP A 78 4.16 -4.94 -7.67
C ASP A 78 4.51 -3.47 -7.50
N ILE A 79 5.82 -3.22 -7.46
CA ILE A 79 6.41 -1.88 -7.30
C ILE A 79 5.94 -0.95 -8.42
N SER A 80 5.68 -1.45 -9.62
CA SER A 80 5.28 -0.61 -10.75
C SER A 80 3.89 0.02 -10.57
N ILE A 81 3.00 -0.62 -9.80
CA ILE A 81 1.71 -0.05 -9.43
C ILE A 81 1.92 1.09 -8.42
N ILE A 82 2.79 0.90 -7.43
CA ILE A 82 3.11 1.91 -6.43
C ILE A 82 3.79 3.13 -7.07
N GLU A 83 4.72 2.91 -8.00
CA GLU A 83 5.34 3.96 -8.80
C GLU A 83 4.32 4.74 -9.63
N LYS A 84 3.41 4.02 -10.31
CA LYS A 84 2.36 4.66 -11.12
C LYS A 84 1.42 5.49 -10.25
N THR A 85 0.98 4.97 -9.11
CA THR A 85 0.19 5.73 -8.13
C THR A 85 0.95 6.96 -7.63
N GLY A 86 2.21 6.80 -7.26
CA GLY A 86 3.05 7.91 -6.82
C GLY A 86 3.16 9.01 -7.87
N SER A 87 3.45 8.65 -9.12
CA SER A 87 3.54 9.60 -10.23
C SER A 87 2.21 10.29 -10.51
N GLU A 88 1.10 9.58 -10.47
CA GLU A 88 -0.22 10.14 -10.78
C GLU A 88 -0.71 11.12 -9.69
N PHE A 89 -0.35 10.84 -8.44
CA PHE A 89 -0.73 11.65 -7.29
C PHE A 89 0.41 12.56 -6.81
N ASN A 90 1.50 12.73 -7.57
CA ASN A 90 2.66 13.55 -7.20
C ASN A 90 3.18 13.25 -5.77
N LEU A 91 3.19 11.98 -5.39
CA LEU A 91 3.69 11.53 -4.08
C LEU A 91 5.22 11.42 -4.14
N HIS A 92 5.91 11.94 -3.13
CA HIS A 92 7.36 11.86 -3.06
C HIS A 92 7.81 10.40 -2.84
N ASN A 93 8.93 10.00 -3.47
CA ASN A 93 9.44 8.62 -3.34
C ASN A 93 9.75 8.20 -1.90
N LEU A 94 10.05 9.14 -1.00
CA LEU A 94 10.21 8.85 0.44
C LEU A 94 8.91 8.35 1.08
N LEU A 95 7.77 8.93 0.68
CA LEU A 95 6.46 8.46 1.15
C LEU A 95 6.15 7.07 0.58
N LEU A 96 6.42 6.86 -0.70
CA LEU A 96 6.25 5.55 -1.34
C LEU A 96 7.17 4.47 -0.73
N GLU A 97 8.39 4.85 -0.35
CA GLU A 97 9.30 4.00 0.40
C GLU A 97 8.67 3.58 1.74
N ASP A 98 8.08 4.52 2.48
CA ASP A 98 7.39 4.24 3.73
C ASP A 98 6.19 3.31 3.51
N VAL A 99 5.39 3.50 2.44
CA VAL A 99 4.29 2.58 2.09
C VAL A 99 4.77 1.14 1.94
N LEU A 100 5.95 0.94 1.34
CA LEU A 100 6.54 -0.39 1.10
C LEU A 100 7.21 -0.98 2.34
N ASN A 101 7.43 -0.19 3.38
CA ASN A 101 8.01 -0.61 4.64
C ASN A 101 6.94 -1.07 5.66
N VAL A 102 6.48 -2.32 5.53
CA VAL A 102 5.38 -2.87 6.33
C VAL A 102 5.71 -3.19 7.80
N TYR A 103 6.95 -2.95 8.23
CA TYR A 103 7.38 -3.15 9.63
C TYR A 103 7.58 -1.83 10.39
N GLN A 104 7.13 -0.71 9.82
CA GLN A 104 7.13 0.57 10.51
C GLN A 104 6.09 0.63 11.64
N ILE A 105 6.28 1.58 12.56
CA ILE A 105 5.32 1.87 13.62
C ILE A 105 4.20 2.74 13.03
N PRO A 106 2.93 2.54 13.43
CA PRO A 106 1.83 3.43 13.06
C PRO A 106 2.16 4.89 13.33
N LYS A 107 1.99 5.74 12.31
CA LYS A 107 2.26 7.17 12.35
C LYS A 107 1.25 7.95 11.51
N LEU A 108 1.25 9.26 11.73
CA LEU A 108 0.53 10.26 10.95
C LEU A 108 1.51 11.37 10.62
N ASP A 109 1.71 11.62 9.33
CA ASP A 109 2.58 12.69 8.82
C ASP A 109 1.73 13.62 7.93
N ASP A 110 1.73 14.92 8.23
CA ASP A 110 1.04 15.95 7.44
C ASP A 110 2.03 16.67 6.53
N TYR A 111 1.86 16.49 5.22
CA TYR A 111 2.64 17.15 4.18
C TYR A 111 1.88 18.38 3.68
N HIS A 112 1.86 19.43 4.52
CA HIS A 112 1.09 20.65 4.29
C HIS A 112 1.29 21.29 2.90
N GLU A 113 2.52 21.30 2.38
CA GLU A 113 2.85 21.91 1.09
C GLU A 113 2.21 21.19 -0.10
N SER A 114 2.02 19.88 0.00
CA SER A 114 1.42 19.04 -1.05
C SER A 114 -0.04 18.69 -0.76
N GLY A 115 -0.58 19.10 0.39
CA GLY A 115 -1.95 18.80 0.82
C GLY A 115 -2.19 17.31 1.05
N ILE A 116 -1.15 16.56 1.42
CA ILE A 116 -1.21 15.11 1.62
C ILE A 116 -1.14 14.79 3.10
N LEU A 117 -2.10 14.00 3.58
CA LEU A 117 -2.04 13.36 4.90
C LEU A 117 -1.66 11.89 4.73
N PHE A 118 -0.53 11.49 5.30
CA PHE A 118 -0.05 10.11 5.26
C PHE A 118 -0.31 9.42 6.59
N ILE A 119 -0.93 8.25 6.55
CA ILE A 119 -1.29 7.47 7.73
C ILE A 119 -0.90 6.01 7.50
N THR A 120 -0.31 5.39 8.51
CA THR A 120 0.01 3.96 8.50
C THR A 120 -0.69 3.28 9.66
N LEU A 121 -1.39 2.18 9.40
CA LEU A 121 -2.14 1.42 10.40
C LEU A 121 -1.75 -0.06 10.34
N ASN A 122 -1.93 -0.76 11.46
CA ASN A 122 -1.72 -2.21 11.55
C ASN A 122 -3.05 -2.91 11.75
N GLU A 123 -3.35 -3.88 10.89
CA GLU A 123 -4.47 -4.80 11.06
C GLU A 123 -4.00 -6.06 11.81
N PHE A 124 -4.77 -6.50 12.81
CA PHE A 124 -4.48 -7.72 13.56
C PHE A 124 -5.52 -8.79 13.24
N LYS A 125 -5.05 -9.95 12.76
CA LYS A 125 -5.90 -11.12 12.53
C LYS A 125 -5.81 -12.08 13.71
N LEU A 126 -6.93 -12.31 14.38
CA LEU A 126 -7.05 -13.38 15.37
C LEU A 126 -7.12 -14.73 14.66
N ILE A 127 -6.18 -15.63 14.97
CA ILE A 127 -6.18 -17.00 14.46
C ILE A 127 -6.76 -17.88 15.55
N ASN A 128 -7.99 -18.35 15.36
CA ASN A 128 -8.60 -19.34 16.23
C ASN A 128 -7.99 -20.71 15.91
N ASN A 129 -7.17 -21.24 16.82
CA ASN A 129 -6.70 -22.62 16.72
C ASN A 129 -7.87 -23.57 17.01
N THR A 130 -8.44 -24.17 15.96
CA THR A 130 -9.32 -25.35 16.07
C THR A 130 -8.54 -26.59 15.65
#